data_AF-A0A1H5WPX8-F1
#
_entry.id   AF-A0A1H5WPX8-F1
#
_cell.length_a   1.000
_cell.length_b   1.000
_cell.length_c   1.000
_cell.angle_alpha   90.00
_cell.angle_beta   90.00
_cell.angle_gamma   90.00
#
_symmetry.space_group_name_H-M   'P 1'
#
loop_
_entity.id
_entity.type
_entity.pdbx_description
1 polymer ?
#
loop_
_entity_poly.entity_id
_entity_poly.type
_entity_poly.pdbx_seq_one_letter_code
_entity_poly.pdbx_strand_id
1 'polypeptide(L)'
;MMDRMADIWRSWRSLPLWVQIWVAGILIPVNVLPFFLLESTVGQAGALAALLVLVTNGPLMWVYRGMNKVLSIPHLIAWGPLVIYLLMLLSESGFRADASMMELGLAALLLAINGISLMFDVVDSAKWLAGDRATPGIPGSP
;
A
#
# COMPACT_ATOMS: atom_id res chain seq x y z
N MET A 1 1.85 7.50 30.31
CA MET A 1 1.96 7.81 28.87
C MET A 1 2.22 6.48 28.18
N MET A 2 1.23 5.88 27.50
CA MET A 2 1.48 4.64 26.75
C MET A 2 2.48 4.95 25.63
N ASP A 3 3.49 4.10 25.47
CA ASP A 3 4.47 4.19 24.40
C ASP A 3 3.75 4.14 23.04
N ARG A 4 3.97 5.13 22.18
CA ARG A 4 3.33 5.20 20.85
C ARG A 4 3.63 3.96 20.02
N MET A 5 4.80 3.35 20.20
CA MET A 5 5.14 2.08 19.56
C MET A 5 4.24 0.95 20.05
N ALA A 6 3.96 0.89 21.37
CA ALA A 6 3.06 -0.10 21.94
C ALA A 6 1.60 0.09 21.46
N ASP A 7 1.17 1.33 21.24
CA ASP A 7 -0.16 1.61 20.69
C ASP A 7 -0.28 1.23 19.21
N ILE A 8 0.72 1.56 18.40
CA ILE A 8 0.76 1.13 17.00
C ILE A 8 0.72 -0.39 16.92
N TRP A 9 1.49 -1.07 17.76
CA TRP A 9 1.49 -2.53 17.84
C TRP A 9 0.14 -3.09 18.28
N ARG A 10 -0.48 -2.52 19.31
CA ARG A 10 -1.83 -2.88 19.75
C ARG A 10 -2.86 -2.68 18.65
N SER A 11 -2.78 -1.55 17.94
CA SER A 11 -3.68 -1.22 16.84
C SER A 11 -3.57 -2.23 15.71
N TRP A 12 -2.34 -2.53 15.28
CA TRP A 12 -2.07 -3.58 14.30
C TRP A 12 -2.64 -4.95 14.72
N ARG A 13 -2.42 -5.35 15.98
CA ARG A 13 -2.90 -6.63 16.51
C ARG A 13 -4.42 -6.70 16.68
N SER A 14 -5.10 -5.56 16.70
CA SER A 14 -6.57 -5.49 16.76
C SER A 14 -7.25 -5.69 15.41
N LEU A 15 -6.50 -5.59 14.30
CA LEU A 15 -7.02 -5.88 12.97
C LEU A 15 -7.38 -7.37 12.84
N PRO A 16 -8.34 -7.74 11.97
CA PRO A 16 -8.61 -9.14 11.66
C PRO A 16 -7.35 -9.88 11.23
N LEU A 17 -7.18 -11.13 11.66
CA LEU A 17 -5.96 -11.91 11.41
C LEU A 17 -5.63 -12.00 9.90
N TRP A 18 -6.64 -12.16 9.06
CA TRP A 18 -6.44 -12.22 7.61
C TRP A 18 -5.87 -10.92 7.03
N VAL A 19 -6.22 -9.74 7.59
CA VAL A 19 -5.65 -8.44 7.18
C VAL A 19 -4.19 -8.35 7.59
N GLN A 20 -3.86 -8.82 8.80
CA GLN A 20 -2.47 -8.84 9.25
C GLN A 20 -1.59 -9.72 8.35
N ILE A 21 -2.09 -10.90 7.98
CA ILE A 21 -1.40 -11.81 7.05
C ILE A 21 -1.31 -11.19 5.66
N TRP A 22 -2.40 -10.58 5.16
CA TRP A 22 -2.40 -9.92 3.85
C TRP A 22 -1.34 -8.82 3.77
N VAL A 23 -1.34 -7.92 4.75
CA VAL A 23 -0.45 -6.75 4.71
C VAL A 23 1.01 -7.14 4.99
N ALA A 24 1.29 -7.89 6.06
CA ALA A 24 2.68 -8.22 6.42
C ALA A 24 3.27 -9.39 5.64
N GLY A 25 2.45 -10.36 5.24
CA GLY A 25 2.90 -11.58 4.56
C GLY A 25 2.85 -11.50 3.04
N ILE A 26 2.04 -10.60 2.46
CA ILE A 26 1.85 -10.53 1.00
C ILE A 26 2.16 -9.12 0.49
N LEU A 27 1.40 -8.11 0.92
CA LEU A 27 1.49 -6.75 0.38
C LEU A 27 2.89 -6.15 0.55
N ILE A 28 3.44 -6.20 1.76
CA ILE A 28 4.78 -5.66 2.04
C ILE A 28 5.84 -6.43 1.23
N PRO A 29 5.97 -7.77 1.30
CA PRO A 29 6.96 -8.50 0.53
C PRO A 29 6.88 -8.24 -0.98
N VAL A 30 5.67 -8.23 -1.55
CA VAL A 30 5.47 -7.97 -2.98
C VAL A 30 5.91 -6.56 -3.38
N ASN A 31 5.65 -5.55 -2.54
CA ASN A 31 6.10 -4.18 -2.80
C ASN A 31 7.59 -3.93 -2.47
N VAL A 32 8.29 -4.93 -1.90
CA VAL A 32 9.76 -4.92 -1.78
C VAL A 32 10.43 -5.49 -3.04
N LEU A 33 9.77 -6.36 -3.79
CA LEU A 33 10.33 -6.95 -5.02
C LEU A 33 10.83 -5.93 -6.06
N PRO A 34 10.18 -4.78 -6.30
CA PRO A 34 10.65 -3.77 -7.26
C PRO A 34 12.07 -3.26 -6.98
N PHE A 35 12.51 -3.25 -5.72
CA PHE A 35 13.85 -2.81 -5.34
C PHE A 35 14.96 -3.74 -5.85
N PHE A 36 14.63 -4.96 -6.27
CA PHE A 36 15.58 -5.88 -6.90
C PHE A 36 15.61 -5.74 -8.44
N LEU A 37 14.74 -4.92 -9.02
CA LEU A 37 14.62 -4.71 -10.46
C LEU A 37 14.73 -3.22 -10.84
N LEU A 38 15.53 -2.43 -10.12
CA LEU A 38 15.67 -0.98 -10.32
C LEU A 38 16.25 -0.58 -11.69
N GLU A 39 16.85 -1.51 -12.43
CA GLU A 39 17.29 -1.29 -13.81
C GLU A 39 16.10 -1.22 -14.79
N SER A 40 14.92 -1.67 -14.39
CA SER A 40 13.69 -1.66 -15.20
C SER A 40 12.75 -0.52 -14.80
N THR A 41 12.00 0.00 -15.78
CA THR A 41 10.96 1.02 -15.54
C THR A 41 9.89 0.52 -14.57
N VAL A 42 9.52 -0.76 -14.63
CA VAL A 42 8.55 -1.38 -13.70
C VAL A 42 9.09 -1.38 -12.28
N GLY A 43 10.34 -1.79 -12.10
CA GLY A 43 10.99 -1.79 -10.79
C GLY A 43 11.13 -0.38 -10.20
N GLN A 44 11.54 0.60 -11.02
CA GLN A 44 11.62 1.99 -10.60
C GLN A 44 10.25 2.55 -10.19
N ALA A 45 9.21 2.34 -11.01
CA ALA A 45 7.85 2.80 -10.73
C ALA A 45 7.29 2.16 -9.45
N GLY A 46 7.47 0.84 -9.30
CA GLY A 46 7.03 0.10 -8.10
C GLY A 46 7.78 0.56 -6.84
N ALA A 47 9.10 0.72 -6.92
CA ALA A 47 9.92 1.17 -5.80
C ALA A 47 9.58 2.61 -5.39
N LEU A 48 9.38 3.51 -6.35
CA LEU A 48 8.96 4.89 -6.08
C LEU A 48 7.60 4.95 -5.37
N ALA A 49 6.62 4.17 -5.85
CA ALA A 49 5.30 4.09 -5.22
C ALA A 49 5.40 3.53 -3.79
N ALA A 50 6.17 2.47 -3.58
CA ALA A 50 6.40 1.89 -2.25
C ALA A 50 7.10 2.87 -1.29
N LEU A 51 8.10 3.61 -1.78
CA LEU A 51 8.76 4.66 -0.99
C LEU A 51 7.77 5.77 -0.62
N LEU A 52 6.95 6.23 -1.56
CA LEU A 52 5.95 7.26 -1.29
C LEU A 52 5.03 6.82 -0.15
N VAL A 53 4.49 5.60 -0.22
CA VAL A 53 3.64 5.04 0.85
C VAL A 53 4.38 4.95 2.17
N LEU A 54 5.62 4.47 2.18
CA LEU A 54 6.40 4.34 3.40
C LEU A 54 6.64 5.70 4.08
N VAL A 55 7.07 6.70 3.32
CA VAL A 55 7.42 8.03 3.86
C VAL A 55 6.18 8.82 4.30
N THR A 56 5.00 8.53 3.76
CA THR A 56 3.75 9.16 4.20
C THR A 56 3.11 8.40 5.36
N ASN A 57 3.03 7.06 5.28
CA ASN A 57 2.26 6.26 6.23
C ASN A 57 3.00 6.07 7.55
N GLY A 58 4.34 6.04 7.58
CA GLY A 58 5.10 5.99 8.83
C GLY A 58 4.77 7.16 9.77
N PRO A 59 4.90 8.43 9.32
CA PRO A 59 4.50 9.60 10.10
C PRO A 59 3.01 9.61 10.47
N LEU A 60 2.11 9.24 9.56
CA LEU A 60 0.68 9.18 9.86
C LEU A 60 0.36 8.13 10.94
N MET A 61 0.96 6.95 10.87
CA MET A 61 0.85 5.93 11.92
C MET A 61 1.34 6.46 13.27
N TRP A 62 2.40 7.27 13.29
CA TRP A 62 2.90 7.90 14.50
C TRP A 62 1.96 8.97 15.07
N VAL A 63 1.34 9.78 14.21
CA VAL A 63 0.37 10.82 14.60
C VAL A 63 -0.93 10.20 15.11
N TYR A 64 -1.49 9.24 14.39
CA TYR A 64 -2.75 8.58 14.72
C TYR A 64 -2.60 7.37 15.65
N ARG A 65 -1.36 7.02 16.02
CA ARG A 65 -1.02 5.93 16.95
C ARG A 65 -1.50 4.55 16.50
N GLY A 66 -1.57 4.31 15.19
CA GLY A 66 -2.00 3.01 14.67
C GLY A 66 -2.53 3.01 13.24
N MET A 67 -3.31 1.97 12.94
CA MET A 67 -3.83 1.62 11.62
C MET A 67 -5.09 2.43 11.26
N ASN A 68 -4.94 3.75 11.27
CA ASN A 68 -6.03 4.68 10.96
C ASN A 68 -6.40 4.64 9.48
N LYS A 69 -7.67 4.88 9.15
CA LYS A 69 -8.15 4.87 7.76
C LYS A 69 -7.49 5.93 6.88
N VAL A 70 -6.94 7.00 7.46
CA VAL A 70 -6.17 8.02 6.72
C VAL A 70 -5.01 7.42 5.93
N LEU A 71 -4.46 6.28 6.38
CA LEU A 71 -3.34 5.59 5.73
C LEU A 71 -3.70 5.11 4.32
N SER A 72 -4.99 4.96 4.01
CA SER A 72 -5.45 4.60 2.67
C SER A 72 -5.33 5.74 1.66
N ILE A 73 -5.31 7.01 2.09
CA ILE A 73 -5.24 8.15 1.16
C ILE A 73 -3.89 8.17 0.41
N PRO A 74 -2.72 8.05 1.08
CA PRO A 74 -1.46 7.94 0.36
C PRO A 74 -1.35 6.69 -0.52
N HIS A 75 -1.99 5.58 -0.13
CA HIS A 75 -2.06 4.39 -0.97
C HIS A 75 -2.79 4.69 -2.30
N LEU A 76 -3.91 5.40 -2.29
CA LEU A 76 -4.60 5.78 -3.52
C LEU A 76 -3.70 6.62 -4.45
N ILE A 77 -2.93 7.54 -3.87
CA ILE A 77 -2.03 8.42 -4.62
C ILE A 77 -0.85 7.65 -5.23
N ALA A 78 -0.32 6.65 -4.52
CA ALA A 78 0.82 5.86 -4.98
C ALA A 78 0.40 4.71 -5.92
N TRP A 79 -0.55 3.89 -5.46
CA TRP A 79 -0.99 2.70 -6.18
C TRP A 79 -1.89 3.01 -7.36
N GLY A 80 -2.70 4.09 -7.32
CA GLY A 80 -3.59 4.46 -8.42
C GLY A 80 -2.84 4.67 -9.74
N PRO A 81 -1.88 5.60 -9.80
CA PRO A 81 -1.05 5.80 -11.00
C PRO A 81 -0.24 4.56 -11.38
N LEU A 82 0.31 3.83 -10.41
CA LEU A 82 1.06 2.60 -10.66
C LEU A 82 0.17 1.55 -11.34
N VAL A 83 -1.01 1.26 -10.80
CA VAL A 83 -1.96 0.28 -11.36
C VAL A 83 -2.38 0.66 -12.78
N ILE A 84 -2.63 1.94 -13.05
CA ILE A 84 -2.93 2.43 -14.41
C ILE A 84 -1.76 2.16 -15.36
N TYR A 85 -0.54 2.50 -14.95
CA TYR A 85 0.67 2.23 -15.74
C TYR A 85 0.84 0.73 -16.03
N LEU A 86 0.66 -0.13 -15.02
CA LEU A 86 0.79 -1.58 -15.18
C LEU A 86 -0.30 -2.18 -16.08
N LEU A 87 -1.54 -1.68 -16.00
CA LEU A 87 -2.61 -2.08 -16.92
C LEU A 87 -2.26 -1.74 -18.36
N MET A 88 -1.79 -0.51 -18.61
CA MET A 88 -1.34 -0.10 -19.94
C MET A 88 -0.19 -0.98 -20.44
N LEU A 89 0.82 -1.22 -19.59
CA LEU A 89 1.96 -2.08 -19.93
C LEU A 89 1.52 -3.50 -20.32
N LEU A 90 0.56 -4.08 -19.58
CA LEU A 90 0.11 -5.45 -19.82
C LEU A 90 -0.86 -5.58 -20.99
N SER A 91 -1.58 -4.52 -21.38
CA SER A 91 -2.58 -4.52 -22.45
C SER A 91 -2.01 -4.41 -23.88
N GLU A 92 -0.81 -4.96 -24.13
CA GLU A 92 -0.10 -4.89 -25.42
C GLU A 92 0.10 -3.47 -25.97
N SER A 93 0.17 -2.47 -25.09
CA SER A 93 0.52 -1.11 -25.49
C SER A 93 2.00 -1.03 -25.92
N GLY A 94 2.39 0.07 -26.58
CA GLY A 94 3.79 0.32 -26.95
C GLY A 94 4.78 0.25 -25.78
N PHE A 95 4.31 0.35 -24.53
CA PHE A 95 5.13 0.16 -23.32
C PHE A 95 5.67 -1.26 -23.16
N ARG A 96 5.03 -2.26 -23.78
CA ARG A 96 5.41 -3.68 -23.65
C ARG A 96 6.62 -4.07 -24.51
N ALA A 97 6.93 -3.28 -25.55
CA ALA A 97 7.89 -3.67 -26.59
C ALA A 97 9.28 -4.01 -26.05
N ASP A 98 9.70 -3.35 -24.96
CA ASP A 98 11.04 -3.49 -24.38
C ASP A 98 11.04 -4.23 -23.03
N ALA A 99 9.89 -4.68 -22.53
CA ALA A 99 9.77 -5.25 -21.19
C ALA A 99 10.20 -6.74 -21.16
N SER A 100 11.06 -7.08 -20.20
CA SER A 100 11.50 -8.47 -20.01
C SER A 100 10.37 -9.36 -19.43
N MET A 101 10.46 -10.68 -19.58
CA MET A 101 9.48 -11.60 -18.98
C MET A 101 9.41 -11.48 -17.45
N MET A 102 10.53 -11.14 -16.81
CA MET A 102 10.59 -10.96 -15.36
C MET A 102 9.88 -9.66 -14.94
N GLU A 103 10.04 -8.58 -15.72
CA GLU A 103 9.28 -7.34 -15.53
C GLU A 103 7.78 -7.53 -15.74
N LEU A 104 7.38 -8.28 -16.76
CA LEU A 104 5.96 -8.58 -17.00
C LEU A 104 5.37 -9.43 -15.86
N GLY A 105 6.14 -10.36 -15.31
CA GLY A 105 5.75 -11.13 -14.12
C GLY A 105 5.59 -10.24 -12.89
N LEU A 106 6.55 -9.35 -12.64
CA LEU A 106 6.47 -8.36 -11.55
C LEU A 106 5.27 -7.42 -11.74
N ALA A 107 5.06 -6.92 -12.96
CA ALA A 107 3.94 -6.04 -13.30
C ALA A 107 2.59 -6.70 -13.02
N ALA A 108 2.41 -7.96 -13.45
CA ALA A 108 1.18 -8.70 -13.19
C ALA A 108 0.95 -8.93 -11.68
N LEU A 109 2.01 -9.24 -10.94
CA LEU A 109 1.94 -9.45 -9.50
C LEU A 109 1.60 -8.15 -8.74
N LEU A 110 2.30 -7.05 -9.04
CA LEU A 110 2.02 -5.74 -8.46
C LEU A 110 0.59 -5.29 -8.78
N LEU A 111 0.16 -5.46 -10.04
CA LEU A 111 -1.20 -5.12 -10.46
C LEU A 111 -2.25 -5.88 -9.65
N ALA A 112 -2.08 -7.19 -9.48
CA ALA A 112 -3.03 -8.02 -8.73
C ALA A 112 -3.09 -7.60 -7.25
N ILE A 113 -1.94 -7.51 -6.59
CA ILE A 113 -1.87 -7.28 -5.13
C ILE A 113 -2.22 -5.84 -4.77
N ASN A 114 -1.66 -4.86 -5.49
CA ASN A 114 -1.99 -3.45 -5.25
C ASN A 114 -3.38 -3.11 -5.74
N GLY A 115 -3.88 -3.74 -6.80
CA GLY A 115 -5.27 -3.58 -7.25
C GLY A 115 -6.29 -4.03 -6.21
N ILE A 116 -6.10 -5.21 -5.61
CA ILE A 116 -6.95 -5.69 -4.49
C ILE A 116 -6.87 -4.71 -3.31
N SER A 117 -5.66 -4.27 -2.95
CA SER A 117 -5.47 -3.36 -1.81
C SER A 117 -6.12 -2.00 -2.07
N LEU A 118 -6.00 -1.47 -3.30
CA LEU A 118 -6.61 -0.22 -3.74
C LEU A 118 -8.14 -0.23 -3.58
N MET A 119 -8.80 -1.36 -3.83
CA MET A 119 -10.25 -1.48 -3.60
C MET A 119 -10.62 -1.25 -2.13
N PHE A 120 -9.85 -1.82 -1.19
CA PHE A 120 -10.05 -1.57 0.24
C PHE A 120 -9.70 -0.12 0.61
N ASP A 121 -8.63 0.42 0.02
CA ASP A 121 -8.20 1.80 0.26
C ASP A 121 -9.27 2.82 -0.16
N VAL A 122 -9.99 2.60 -1.27
CA VAL A 122 -11.10 3.47 -1.69
C VAL A 122 -12.20 3.51 -0.62
N VAL A 123 -12.58 2.35 -0.10
CA VAL A 123 -13.64 2.25 0.91
C VAL A 123 -13.23 2.92 2.22
N ASP A 124 -11.99 2.69 2.67
CA ASP A 124 -11.50 3.28 3.91
C ASP A 124 -11.25 4.78 3.78
N SER A 125 -10.77 5.24 2.63
CA SER A 125 -10.67 6.67 2.31
C SER A 125 -12.04 7.33 2.32
N ALA A 126 -13.06 6.71 1.74
CA ALA A 126 -14.42 7.25 1.75
C ALA A 126 -14.99 7.35 3.18
N LYS A 127 -14.81 6.33 4.02
CA LYS A 127 -15.20 6.36 5.44
C LYS A 127 -14.47 7.46 6.20
N TRP A 128 -13.17 7.61 5.95
CA TRP A 128 -12.40 8.68 6.56
C TRP A 128 -12.91 10.05 6.07
N LEU A 129 -13.12 10.26 4.78
CA LEU A 129 -13.70 11.53 4.32
C LEU A 129 -15.09 11.81 4.92
N ALA A 130 -15.88 10.78 5.21
CA ALA A 130 -17.17 10.87 5.90
C ALA A 130 -17.08 11.13 7.42
N GLY A 131 -15.87 11.22 8.00
CA GLY A 131 -15.65 11.59 9.40
C GLY A 131 -15.23 10.44 10.32
N ASP A 132 -15.10 9.20 9.83
CA ASP A 132 -14.60 8.09 10.63
C ASP A 132 -13.08 8.23 10.84
N ARG A 133 -12.70 8.83 11.97
CA ARG A 133 -11.32 9.03 12.40
C ARG A 133 -10.81 7.91 13.32
N ALA A 134 -11.61 6.88 13.58
CA ALA A 134 -11.27 5.86 14.57
C ALA A 134 -9.99 5.09 14.21
N THR A 135 -9.14 4.88 15.22
CA THR A 135 -7.96 4.02 15.12
C THR A 135 -8.26 2.68 15.80
N PRO A 136 -8.19 1.55 15.08
CA PRO A 136 -8.49 0.24 15.65
C PRO A 136 -7.68 -0.05 16.92
N GLY A 137 -8.32 -0.60 17.94
CA GLY A 137 -7.66 -1.00 19.19
C GLY A 137 -7.23 0.13 20.12
N ILE A 138 -7.50 1.41 19.77
CA ILE A 138 -7.14 2.59 20.56
C ILE A 138 -8.41 3.35 20.97
N PRO A 139 -8.88 3.21 22.22
CA PRO A 139 -10.07 3.91 22.72
C PRO A 139 -9.89 5.43 22.70
N GLY A 140 -10.93 6.16 22.25
CA GLY A 140 -10.92 7.62 22.25
C GLY A 140 -9.87 8.24 21.31
N SER A 141 -9.39 7.49 20.32
CA SER A 141 -8.61 8.08 19.22
C SER A 141 -9.39 9.24 18.59
N PRO A 142 -8.71 10.33 18.18
CA PRO A 142 -9.34 11.50 17.56
C PRO A 142 -10.16 11.14 16.32
#